data_AF-A0A420C286-F1
#
_entry.id   AF-A0A420C286-F1
#
_cell.length_a   1.000
_cell.length_b   1.000
_cell.length_c   1.000
_cell.angle_alpha   90.00
_cell.angle_beta   90.00
_cell.angle_gamma   90.00
#
_symmetry.space_group_name_H-M   'P 1'
#
loop_
_entity.id
_entity.type
_entity.pdbx_description
1 polymer ?
#
loop_
_entity_poly.entity_id
_entity_poly.type
_entity_poly.pdbx_seq_one_letter_code
_entity_poly.pdbx_strand_id
1 'polypeptide(L)'
;MASEARGVAQTPPVWRVAVVAGAFGLFYAYAVWAAVPLLLTPSPARTAVGWVAVVAAVVLPIVIFAGAFALGWRRRSGSFALILLAGLGLSAVFFLNVLSFALTSGAV
;
A
#
# COMPACT_ATOMS: atom_id res chain seq x y z
N MET A 1 47.40 -19.09 18.85
CA MET A 1 46.70 -19.40 17.59
C MET A 1 45.22 -19.24 17.87
N ALA A 2 44.76 -18.00 17.75
CA ALA A 2 43.91 -17.53 16.65
C ALA A 2 42.44 -17.65 17.08
N SER A 3 42.05 -16.60 17.79
CA SER A 3 40.71 -16.06 17.89
C SER A 3 39.86 -16.28 16.62
N GLU A 4 39.09 -17.36 16.58
CA GLU A 4 37.95 -17.49 15.66
C GLU A 4 36.66 -17.10 16.38
N ALA A 5 36.65 -15.87 16.91
CA ALA A 5 35.40 -15.19 17.20
C ALA A 5 34.74 -14.83 15.86
N ARG A 6 34.16 -15.83 15.19
CA ARG A 6 33.27 -15.59 14.07
C ARG A 6 31.97 -15.06 14.66
N GLY A 7 31.93 -13.74 14.88
CA GLY A 7 30.70 -13.03 15.09
C GLY A 7 29.78 -13.40 13.94
N VAL A 8 28.76 -14.22 14.24
CA VAL A 8 27.67 -14.51 13.32
C VAL A 8 27.08 -13.15 13.01
N ALA A 9 27.42 -12.60 11.86
CA ALA A 9 26.91 -11.32 11.39
C ALA A 9 25.38 -11.43 11.47
N GLN A 10 24.81 -10.79 12.49
CA GLN A 10 23.39 -10.76 12.77
C GLN A 10 22.74 -9.90 11.69
N THR A 11 22.67 -10.44 10.49
CA THR A 11 21.95 -9.84 9.38
C THR A 11 20.51 -9.77 9.87
N PRO A 12 19.89 -8.57 9.96
CA PRO A 12 18.51 -8.46 10.40
C PRO A 12 17.67 -9.44 9.57
N PRO A 13 16.86 -10.34 10.17
CA PRO A 13 16.25 -11.44 9.44
C PRO A 13 15.31 -10.85 8.38
N VAL A 14 15.73 -10.93 7.12
CA VAL A 14 14.98 -10.42 5.96
C VAL A 14 13.56 -11.01 5.92
N TRP A 15 13.39 -12.22 6.46
CA TRP A 15 12.10 -12.86 6.69
C TRP A 15 11.11 -12.02 7.50
N ARG A 16 11.54 -11.32 8.57
CA ARG A 16 10.65 -10.44 9.36
C ARG A 16 10.12 -9.28 8.51
N VAL A 17 10.99 -8.70 7.68
CA VAL A 17 10.61 -7.62 6.75
C VAL A 17 9.64 -8.16 5.71
N ALA A 18 9.89 -9.35 5.17
CA ALA A 18 9.01 -10.00 4.19
C ALA A 18 7.62 -10.32 4.76
N VAL A 19 7.52 -10.81 6.01
CA VAL A 19 6.22 -11.09 6.65
C VAL A 19 5.44 -9.80 6.90
N VAL A 20 6.07 -8.74 7.40
CA VAL A 20 5.41 -7.44 7.62
C VAL A 20 4.99 -6.81 6.29
N ALA A 21 5.86 -6.85 5.27
CA ALA A 21 5.54 -6.37 3.94
C ALA A 21 4.41 -7.17 3.29
N GLY A 22 4.39 -8.50 3.45
CA GLY A 22 3.31 -9.36 2.97
C GLY A 22 1.99 -9.05 3.68
N ALA A 23 2.01 -8.92 5.01
CA ALA A 23 0.81 -8.62 5.80
C ALA A 23 0.21 -7.24 5.44
N PHE A 24 1.03 -6.19 5.38
CA PHE A 24 0.57 -4.87 4.95
C PHE A 24 0.24 -4.80 3.46
N GLY A 25 1.02 -5.50 2.62
CA GLY A 25 0.78 -5.61 1.19
C GLY A 25 -0.57 -6.24 0.89
N LEU A 26 -1.05 -7.15 1.74
CA LEU A 26 -2.39 -7.73 1.62
C LEU A 26 -3.49 -6.67 1.78
N PHE A 27 -3.33 -5.72 2.70
CA PHE A 27 -4.26 -4.59 2.84
C PHE A 27 -4.23 -3.66 1.61
N TYR A 28 -3.04 -3.43 1.04
CA TYR A 28 -2.91 -2.69 -0.21
C TYR A 28 -3.58 -3.39 -1.39
N ALA A 29 -3.38 -4.70 -1.50
CA ALA A 29 -4.03 -5.52 -2.51
C ALA A 29 -5.56 -5.53 -2.34
N TYR A 30 -6.04 -5.55 -1.09
CA TYR A 30 -7.46 -5.42 -0.80
C TYR A 30 -8.02 -4.05 -1.25
N ALA A 31 -7.31 -2.95 -1.01
CA ALA A 31 -7.75 -1.63 -1.49
C ALA A 31 -7.86 -1.58 -3.02
N VAL A 32 -6.87 -2.15 -3.72
CA VAL A 32 -6.91 -2.29 -5.18
C VAL A 32 -8.10 -3.15 -5.62
N TRP A 33 -8.32 -4.29 -4.97
CA TRP A 33 -9.45 -5.17 -5.26
C TRP A 33 -10.80 -4.49 -5.00
N ALA A 34 -10.91 -3.72 -3.93
CA ALA A 34 -12.12 -2.98 -3.59
C ALA A 34 -12.43 -1.84 -4.58
N ALA A 35 -11.44 -1.37 -5.35
CA ALA A 35 -11.65 -0.42 -6.45
C ALA A 35 -12.17 -1.07 -7.74
N VAL A 36 -12.09 -2.40 -7.89
CA VAL A 36 -12.50 -3.11 -9.12
C VAL A 36 -13.99 -2.89 -9.45
N PRO A 37 -14.94 -2.98 -8.50
CA PRO A 37 -16.35 -2.67 -8.79
C PRO A 37 -16.54 -1.25 -9.32
N LEU A 38 -15.79 -0.27 -8.81
CA LEU A 38 -15.85 1.12 -9.28
C LEU A 38 -15.37 1.26 -10.74
N LEU A 39 -14.44 0.40 -11.18
CA LEU A 39 -14.00 0.36 -12.58
C LEU A 39 -15.05 -0.25 -13.49
N LEU A 40 -15.71 -1.31 -13.04
CA LEU A 40 -16.59 -2.13 -13.87
C LEU A 40 -18.02 -1.61 -13.95
N THR A 41 -18.53 -0.96 -12.90
CA THR A 41 -19.93 -0.48 -12.86
C THR A 41 -20.12 0.72 -13.79
N PRO A 42 -20.88 0.59 -14.89
CA PRO A 42 -21.13 1.72 -15.77
C PRO A 42 -21.97 2.76 -15.03
N SER A 43 -21.55 4.03 -15.05
CA SER A 43 -22.27 5.11 -14.39
C SER A 43 -22.42 6.34 -15.28
N PRO A 44 -23.57 7.04 -15.22
CA PRO A 44 -23.78 8.28 -15.96
C PRO A 44 -22.89 9.43 -15.43
N ALA A 45 -22.42 9.32 -14.19
CA ALA A 45 -21.49 10.26 -13.55
C ALA A 45 -20.00 9.99 -13.87
N ARG A 46 -19.70 9.06 -14.80
CA ARG A 46 -18.34 8.71 -15.25
C ARG A 46 -17.73 9.81 -16.13
N THR A 47 -17.52 10.96 -15.51
CA THR A 47 -16.83 12.11 -16.08
C THR A 47 -15.30 11.88 -16.10
N ALA A 48 -14.55 12.74 -16.79
CA ALA A 48 -13.08 12.69 -16.80
C ALA A 48 -12.49 12.73 -15.37
N VAL A 49 -13.09 13.50 -14.46
CA VAL A 49 -12.68 13.61 -13.05
C VAL A 49 -12.96 12.30 -12.30
N GLY A 50 -14.11 11.66 -12.54
CA GLY A 50 -14.44 10.36 -11.95
C GLY A 50 -13.47 9.26 -12.38
N TRP A 51 -13.06 9.25 -13.65
CA TRP A 51 -12.03 8.32 -14.13
C TRP A 51 -10.68 8.52 -13.45
N VAL A 52 -10.23 9.77 -13.30
CA VAL A 52 -8.97 10.09 -12.62
C VAL A 52 -9.02 9.60 -11.17
N ALA A 53 -10.14 9.83 -10.46
CA ALA A 53 -10.32 9.38 -9.09
C ALA A 53 -10.27 7.85 -8.96
N VAL A 54 -10.96 7.12 -9.85
CA VAL A 54 -10.98 5.65 -9.83
C VAL A 54 -9.62 5.06 -10.21
N VAL A 55 -8.94 5.62 -11.22
CA VAL A 55 -7.58 5.19 -11.58
C VAL A 55 -6.60 5.48 -10.46
N ALA A 56 -6.69 6.65 -9.83
CA ALA A 56 -5.87 6.99 -8.68
C ALA A 56 -6.16 6.04 -7.49
N ALA A 57 -7.40 5.59 -7.29
CA ALA A 57 -7.75 4.66 -6.21
C ALA A 57 -7.07 3.29 -6.37
N VAL A 58 -6.67 2.93 -7.59
CA VAL A 58 -5.91 1.71 -7.90
C VAL A 58 -4.40 1.96 -7.88
N VAL A 59 -3.95 3.01 -8.59
CA VAL A 59 -2.52 3.27 -8.81
C VAL A 59 -1.84 3.78 -7.53
N LEU A 60 -2.50 4.65 -6.78
CA LEU A 60 -1.95 5.24 -5.57
C LEU A 60 -1.55 4.17 -4.53
N PRO A 61 -2.39 3.17 -4.18
CA PRO A 61 -1.99 2.12 -3.27
C PRO A 61 -0.72 1.38 -3.75
N ILE A 62 -0.65 1.03 -5.03
CA ILE A 62 0.49 0.33 -5.61
C ILE A 62 1.78 1.15 -5.47
N VAL A 63 1.71 2.46 -5.80
CA VAL A 63 2.86 3.37 -5.74
C VAL A 63 3.32 3.58 -4.30
N ILE A 64 2.39 3.78 -3.36
CA ILE A 64 2.76 3.97 -1.95
C ILE A 64 3.38 2.69 -1.38
N PHE A 65 2.83 1.51 -1.70
CA PHE A 65 3.44 0.23 -1.29
C PHE A 65 4.84 0.06 -1.87
N ALA A 66 5.02 0.30 -3.18
CA ALA A 66 6.33 0.21 -3.83
C ALA A 66 7.34 1.19 -3.22
N GLY A 67 6.93 2.43 -2.97
CA GLY A 67 7.77 3.45 -2.33
C GLY A 67 8.13 3.08 -0.88
N ALA A 68 7.17 2.61 -0.10
CA ALA A 68 7.39 2.15 1.27
C ALA A 68 8.34 0.94 1.31
N PHE A 69 8.16 -0.02 0.40
CA PHE A 69 9.01 -1.19 0.26
C PHE A 69 10.45 -0.83 -0.13
N ALA A 70 10.61 0.03 -1.15
CA ALA A 70 11.93 0.50 -1.60
C ALA A 70 12.68 1.28 -0.51
N LEU A 71 11.97 2.13 0.25
CA LEU A 71 12.55 2.92 1.33
C LEU A 71 12.88 2.07 2.56
N GLY A 72 12.11 1.02 2.78
CA GLY A 72 12.21 0.10 3.92
C GLY A 72 13.34 -0.91 3.87
N TRP A 73 13.74 -1.33 2.66
CA TRP A 73 14.70 -2.42 2.47
C TRP A 73 16.08 -2.16 3.12
N ARG A 74 16.42 -0.90 3.41
CA ARG A 74 17.71 -0.51 4.00
C ARG A 74 17.68 -0.14 5.50
N ARG A 75 16.52 -0.11 6.17
CA ARG A 75 16.41 0.48 7.53
C ARG A 75 15.81 -0.46 8.60
N ARG A 76 16.13 -0.17 9.89
CA ARG A 76 15.67 -0.91 11.09
C ARG A 76 14.17 -1.22 11.05
N SER A 77 13.79 -2.46 11.36
CA SER A 77 12.43 -3.02 11.17
C SER A 77 11.27 -2.21 11.78
N GLY A 78 11.50 -1.44 12.86
CA GLY A 78 10.46 -0.60 13.47
C GLY A 78 10.07 0.61 12.61
N SER A 79 11.05 1.30 12.01
CA SER A 79 10.76 2.43 11.12
C SER A 79 10.06 1.98 9.84
N PHE A 80 10.34 0.76 9.38
CA PHE A 80 9.67 0.19 8.20
C PHE A 80 8.17 -0.01 8.41
N ALA A 81 7.77 -0.55 9.56
CA ALA A 81 6.35 -0.74 9.89
C ALA A 81 5.60 0.60 9.96
N LEU A 82 6.22 1.64 10.53
CA LEU A 82 5.61 2.98 10.59
C LEU A 82 5.45 3.62 9.20
N ILE A 83 6.40 3.43 8.30
CA ILE A 83 6.30 3.91 6.91
C ILE A 83 5.15 3.20 6.17
N LEU A 84 5.06 1.88 6.31
CA LEU A 84 3.96 1.09 5.73
C LEU A 84 2.60 1.50 6.30
N LEU A 85 2.52 1.71 7.63
CA LEU A 85 1.30 2.13 8.29
C LEU A 85 0.87 3.54 7.87
N ALA A 86 1.82 4.48 7.81
CA ALA A 86 1.54 5.85 7.36
C ALA A 86 1.06 5.88 5.91
N GLY A 87 1.72 5.13 5.03
CA GLY A 87 1.29 4.96 3.65
C GLY A 87 -0.10 4.34 3.56
N LEU A 88 -0.37 3.31 4.36
CA LEU A 88 -1.68 2.63 4.39
C LEU A 88 -2.78 3.61 4.83
N GLY A 89 -2.51 4.42 5.86
CA GLY A 89 -3.43 5.47 6.30
C GLY A 89 -3.72 6.48 5.20
N LEU A 90 -2.69 6.92 4.47
CA LEU A 90 -2.84 7.85 3.35
C LEU A 90 -3.70 7.23 2.23
N SER A 91 -3.41 5.97 1.87
CA SER A 91 -4.20 5.22 0.89
C SER A 91 -5.63 5.01 1.35
N ALA A 92 -5.87 4.76 2.64
CA ALA A 92 -7.20 4.56 3.20
C ALA A 92 -8.04 5.84 3.15
N VAL A 93 -7.47 6.98 3.55
CA VAL A 93 -8.15 8.28 3.47
C VAL A 93 -8.52 8.61 2.02
N PHE A 94 -7.59 8.40 1.09
CA PHE A 94 -7.87 8.61 -0.33
C PHE A 94 -8.97 7.69 -0.85
N PHE A 95 -8.91 6.40 -0.49
CA PHE A 95 -9.92 5.43 -0.89
C PHE A 95 -11.31 5.80 -0.37
N LEU A 96 -11.42 6.18 0.91
CA LEU A 96 -12.67 6.64 1.51
C LEU A 96 -13.21 7.92 0.83
N ASN A 97 -12.33 8.82 0.42
CA ASN A 97 -12.72 10.01 -0.34
C ASN A 97 -13.34 9.64 -1.71
N VAL A 98 -12.69 8.73 -2.45
CA VAL A 98 -13.21 8.24 -3.74
C VAL A 98 -14.53 7.48 -3.55
N LEU A 99 -14.65 6.68 -2.49
CA LEU A 99 -15.88 5.98 -2.16
C LEU A 99 -17.03 6.95 -1.85
N SER A 100 -16.76 7.98 -1.04
CA SER A 100 -17.74 9.03 -0.75
C SER A 100 -18.16 9.77 -2.01
N PHE A 101 -17.20 10.10 -2.90
CA PHE A 101 -17.50 10.72 -4.18
C PHE A 101 -18.44 9.82 -5.00
N ALA A 102 -18.12 8.53 -5.12
CA ALA A 102 -18.91 7.58 -5.89
C ALA A 102 -20.35 7.43 -5.36
N LEU A 103 -20.51 7.37 -4.04
CA LEU A 103 -21.82 7.28 -3.38
C LEU A 103 -22.66 8.54 -3.56
N THR A 104 -22.05 9.74 -3.42
CA THR A 104 -22.78 11.01 -3.55
C THR A 104 -23.11 11.37 -4.99
N SER A 105 -22.26 10.97 -5.95
CA SER A 105 -22.47 11.24 -7.37
C SER A 105 -23.37 10.22 -8.07
N GLY A 106 -23.89 9.21 -7.36
CA GLY A 106 -24.70 8.15 -7.95
C GLY A 106 -23.91 7.27 -8.93
N ALA A 107 -22.59 7.14 -8.70
CA ALA A 107 -21.70 6.36 -9.54
C ALA A 107 -21.74 4.85 -9.24
N VAL A 108 -22.48 4.44 -8.21
CA VAL A 108 -22.79 3.04 -7.85
C VAL A 108 -24.28 2.89 -7.58
#